data_AF-A0AA43RXT1-F1
#
_entry.id   AF-A0AA43RXT1-F1
#
_cell.length_a   1.000
_cell.length_b   1.000
_cell.length_c   1.000
_cell.angle_alpha   90.00
_cell.angle_beta   90.00
_cell.angle_gamma   90.00
#
_symmetry.space_group_name_H-M   'P 1'
#
loop_
_entity.id
_entity.type
_entity.pdbx_description
1 polymer ?
#
loop_
_entity_poly.entity_id
_entity_poly.type
_entity_poly.pdbx_seq_one_letter_code
_entity_poly.pdbx_strand_id
1 'polypeptide(L)'
;MREIWNKVLFTIKTKEVKVKHVVVVVLLLLLLLLLLQQCTSVKDDDQKKADTIEDVCELASINTDELQILLERSDLCSEKWYEDYQDYEDALVEQHKLLKKHEGKKQKQLYKKQEVLIKAVKEFKEKETEASVNALEKAYEEYRTYAKSACK
;
A
#
# COMPACT_ATOMS: atom_id res chain seq x y z
N MET A 1 -9.69 35.46 -60.60
CA MET A 1 -9.08 36.14 -59.44
C MET A 1 -9.67 35.76 -58.08
N ARG A 2 -10.97 35.41 -57.97
CA ARG A 2 -11.62 35.02 -56.70
C ARG A 2 -11.13 33.66 -56.13
N GLU A 3 -10.67 32.74 -56.98
CA GLU A 3 -10.23 31.40 -56.57
C GLU A 3 -8.82 31.35 -55.94
N ILE A 4 -7.91 32.25 -56.33
CA ILE A 4 -6.54 32.28 -55.80
C ILE A 4 -6.53 32.79 -54.36
N TRP A 5 -7.35 33.80 -54.06
CA TRP A 5 -7.50 34.35 -52.71
C TRP A 5 -8.05 33.32 -51.70
N ASN A 6 -8.99 32.46 -52.12
CA ASN A 6 -9.52 31.40 -51.26
C ASN A 6 -8.48 30.33 -50.93
N LYS A 7 -7.59 29.97 -51.89
CA LYS A 7 -6.49 29.01 -51.65
C LYS A 7 -5.42 29.55 -50.69
N VAL A 8 -5.07 30.84 -50.80
CA VAL A 8 -4.08 31.47 -49.90
C VAL A 8 -4.62 31.59 -48.47
N LEU A 9 -5.88 32.04 -48.29
CA LEU A 9 -6.52 32.11 -46.97
C LEU A 9 -6.66 30.73 -46.30
N PHE A 10 -6.98 29.68 -47.07
CA PHE A 10 -7.09 28.32 -46.53
C PHE A 10 -5.72 27.75 -46.10
N THR A 11 -4.66 28.06 -46.84
CA THR A 11 -3.29 27.61 -46.55
C THR A 11 -2.71 28.31 -45.31
N ILE A 12 -3.00 29.59 -45.11
CA ILE A 12 -2.59 30.34 -43.91
C ILE A 12 -3.35 29.83 -42.68
N LYS A 13 -4.68 29.63 -42.80
CA LYS A 13 -5.52 29.13 -41.70
C LYS A 13 -5.12 27.72 -41.25
N THR A 14 -4.74 26.84 -42.19
CA THR A 14 -4.23 25.49 -41.86
C THR A 14 -2.80 25.50 -41.30
N LYS A 15 -1.91 26.40 -41.75
CA LYS A 15 -0.58 26.57 -41.13
C LYS A 15 -0.69 27.08 -39.69
N GLU A 16 -1.56 28.06 -39.43
CA GLU A 16 -1.74 28.63 -38.10
C GLU A 16 -2.36 27.61 -37.11
N VAL A 17 -3.32 26.79 -37.57
CA VAL A 17 -3.90 25.70 -36.76
C VAL A 17 -2.87 24.60 -36.49
N LYS A 18 -2.04 24.24 -37.49
CA LYS A 18 -0.95 23.26 -37.30
C LYS A 18 0.10 23.74 -36.31
N VAL A 19 0.50 25.02 -36.35
CA VAL A 19 1.48 25.57 -35.39
C VAL A 19 0.89 25.64 -33.98
N LYS A 20 -0.36 26.08 -33.82
CA LYS A 20 -1.03 26.07 -32.50
C LYS A 20 -1.13 24.66 -31.92
N HIS A 21 -1.46 23.65 -32.74
CA HIS A 21 -1.48 22.26 -32.29
C HIS A 21 -0.09 21.74 -31.90
N VAL A 22 0.96 22.04 -32.68
CA VAL A 22 2.33 21.61 -32.36
C VAL A 22 2.80 22.25 -31.05
N VAL A 23 2.52 23.54 -30.82
CA VAL A 23 2.88 24.22 -29.57
C VAL A 23 2.13 23.62 -28.37
N VAL A 24 0.84 23.32 -28.51
CA VAL A 24 0.06 22.66 -27.45
C VAL A 24 0.59 21.25 -27.16
N VAL A 25 0.94 20.48 -28.19
CA VAL A 25 1.51 19.13 -28.02
C VAL A 25 2.89 19.19 -27.34
N VAL A 26 3.73 20.17 -27.69
CA VAL A 26 5.05 20.36 -27.05
C VAL A 26 4.89 20.81 -25.58
N LEU A 27 3.96 21.71 -25.29
CA LEU A 27 3.65 22.12 -23.91
C LEU A 27 3.09 20.95 -23.08
N LEU A 28 2.22 20.11 -23.67
CA LEU A 28 1.71 18.91 -23.03
C LEU A 28 2.82 17.87 -22.78
N LEU A 29 3.74 17.68 -23.73
CA LEU A 29 4.90 16.80 -23.55
C LEU A 29 5.85 17.29 -22.46
N LEU A 30 6.10 18.60 -22.38
CA LEU A 30 6.91 19.20 -21.32
C LEU A 30 6.24 19.07 -19.95
N LEU A 31 4.92 19.27 -19.87
CA LEU A 31 4.15 19.00 -18.66
C LEU A 31 4.22 17.52 -18.26
N LEU A 32 4.12 16.61 -19.23
CA LEU A 32 4.24 15.16 -18.97
C LEU A 32 5.64 14.81 -18.44
N LEU A 33 6.70 15.39 -19.02
CA LEU A 33 8.09 15.20 -18.56
C LEU A 33 8.33 15.79 -17.16
N LEU A 34 7.73 16.94 -16.84
CA LEU A 34 7.78 17.53 -15.50
C LEU A 34 7.04 16.66 -14.47
N LEU A 35 5.88 16.11 -14.83
CA LEU A 35 5.15 15.15 -13.99
C LEU A 35 5.93 13.85 -13.79
N LEU A 36 6.60 13.34 -14.84
CA LEU A 36 7.46 12.17 -14.74
C LEU A 36 8.70 12.43 -13.86
N GLN A 37 9.30 13.63 -13.92
CA GLN A 37 10.41 14.02 -13.03
C GLN A 37 9.98 14.11 -11.56
N GLN A 38 8.75 14.58 -11.28
CA GLN A 38 8.20 14.53 -9.93
C GLN A 38 7.94 13.08 -9.48
N CYS A 39 7.48 12.18 -10.35
CA CYS A 39 7.35 10.76 -10.02
C CYS A 39 8.69 10.05 -9.79
N THR A 40 9.81 10.48 -10.38
CA THR A 40 11.13 9.87 -10.13
C THR A 40 11.83 10.46 -8.92
N SER A 41 11.67 11.76 -8.63
CA SER A 41 12.27 12.38 -7.43
C SER A 41 11.58 11.94 -6.15
N VAL A 42 10.29 11.63 -6.19
CA VAL A 42 9.54 11.07 -5.06
C VAL A 42 9.98 9.63 -4.78
N LYS A 43 10.35 8.85 -5.82
CA LYS A 43 10.81 7.47 -5.64
C LYS A 43 12.16 7.33 -4.92
N ASP A 44 13.13 8.23 -5.14
CA ASP A 44 14.44 8.11 -4.48
C ASP A 44 14.43 8.54 -3.01
N ASP A 45 13.59 9.51 -2.62
CA ASP A 45 13.41 9.87 -1.20
C ASP A 45 12.45 8.91 -0.46
N ASP A 46 11.42 8.38 -1.13
CA ASP A 46 10.51 7.40 -0.54
C ASP A 46 11.18 6.03 -0.35
N GLN A 47 12.11 5.64 -1.22
CA GLN A 47 12.83 4.37 -1.08
C GLN A 47 13.86 4.39 0.06
N LYS A 48 14.36 5.57 0.44
CA LYS A 48 15.14 5.75 1.68
C LYS A 48 14.28 5.79 2.94
N LYS A 49 13.02 6.24 2.87
CA LYS A 49 12.08 6.20 3.99
C LYS A 49 11.46 4.82 4.21
N ALA A 50 11.24 4.06 3.14
CA ALA A 50 10.71 2.69 3.19
C ALA A 50 11.65 1.66 3.85
N ASP A 51 12.94 1.99 4.05
CA ASP A 51 13.92 1.11 4.70
C ASP A 51 14.09 1.37 6.22
N THR A 52 13.27 2.25 6.80
CA THR A 52 13.25 2.47 8.25
C THR A 52 11.89 2.05 8.77
N ILE A 53 11.82 1.09 9.70
CA ILE A 53 10.64 0.99 10.56
C ILE A 53 10.54 2.32 11.32
N GLU A 54 9.63 3.20 10.87
CA GLU A 54 9.46 4.55 11.41
C GLU A 54 8.99 4.48 12.87
N ASP A 55 8.19 3.47 13.24
CA ASP A 55 7.95 3.06 14.61
C ASP A 55 7.47 1.60 14.72
N VAL A 56 8.27 0.73 15.38
CA VAL A 56 7.93 -0.69 15.61
C VAL A 56 6.64 -0.83 16.42
N CYS A 57 6.36 0.16 17.26
CA CYS A 57 5.22 0.18 18.13
C CYS A 57 3.94 0.64 17.43
N GLU A 58 4.06 1.55 16.48
CA GLU A 58 2.96 1.89 15.58
C GLU A 58 2.54 0.68 14.76
N LEU A 59 3.49 -0.03 14.13
CA LEU A 59 3.21 -1.27 13.40
C LEU A 59 2.52 -2.31 14.29
N ALA A 60 3.03 -2.51 15.51
CA ALA A 60 2.45 -3.47 16.43
C ALA A 60 1.02 -3.09 16.85
N SER A 61 0.74 -1.79 17.03
CA SER A 61 -0.61 -1.29 17.33
C SER A 61 -1.57 -1.51 16.17
N ILE A 62 -1.17 -1.13 14.96
CA ILE A 62 -1.99 -1.29 13.75
C ILE A 62 -2.42 -2.75 13.60
N ASN A 63 -1.48 -3.68 13.67
CA ASN A 63 -1.79 -5.12 13.56
C ASN A 63 -2.77 -5.59 14.63
N THR A 64 -2.63 -5.10 15.87
CA THR A 64 -3.52 -5.52 16.95
C THR A 64 -4.91 -4.93 16.82
N ASP A 65 -5.01 -3.69 16.35
CA ASP A 65 -6.27 -2.96 16.24
C ASP A 65 -7.07 -3.45 15.03
N GLU A 66 -6.42 -3.64 13.88
CA GLU A 66 -7.06 -4.13 12.65
C GLU A 66 -7.63 -5.55 12.82
N LEU A 67 -6.86 -6.48 13.40
CA LEU A 67 -7.37 -7.83 13.65
C LEU A 67 -8.51 -7.82 14.67
N GLN A 68 -8.45 -6.97 15.70
CA GLN A 68 -9.56 -6.85 16.66
C GLN A 68 -10.84 -6.39 15.96
N ILE A 69 -10.74 -5.35 15.14
CA ILE A 69 -11.87 -4.83 14.37
C ILE A 69 -12.45 -5.91 13.47
N LEU A 70 -11.61 -6.68 12.77
CA LEU A 70 -12.06 -7.78 11.92
C LEU A 70 -12.82 -8.85 12.71
N LEU A 71 -12.37 -9.20 13.90
CA LEU A 71 -13.01 -10.23 14.73
C LEU A 71 -14.30 -9.74 15.42
N GLU A 72 -14.45 -8.44 15.67
CA GLU A 72 -15.63 -7.85 16.32
C GLU A 72 -16.75 -7.45 15.34
N ARG A 73 -16.47 -7.49 14.04
CA ARG A 73 -17.43 -7.15 13.00
C ARG A 73 -18.66 -8.04 13.01
N SER A 74 -19.83 -7.47 12.71
CA SER A 74 -21.09 -8.23 12.67
C SER A 74 -21.27 -9.07 11.40
N ASP A 75 -20.45 -8.82 10.37
CA ASP A 75 -20.52 -9.46 9.05
C ASP A 75 -19.42 -10.52 8.84
N LEU A 76 -19.00 -11.19 9.92
CA LEU A 76 -18.04 -12.31 9.90
C LEU A 76 -18.37 -13.31 8.78
N CYS A 77 -17.34 -13.77 8.09
CA CYS A 77 -17.42 -14.73 6.99
C CYS A 77 -18.24 -14.27 5.76
N SER A 78 -18.62 -12.99 5.67
CA SER A 78 -19.12 -12.43 4.41
C SER A 78 -17.99 -12.31 3.38
N GLU A 79 -18.34 -12.22 2.09
CA GLU A 79 -17.36 -11.97 1.02
C GLU A 79 -16.52 -10.72 1.31
N LYS A 80 -17.18 -9.64 1.75
CA LYS A 80 -16.49 -8.40 2.10
C LYS A 80 -15.55 -8.58 3.30
N TRP A 81 -15.96 -9.35 4.29
CA TRP A 81 -15.12 -9.67 5.43
C TRP A 81 -13.87 -10.46 5.02
N TYR A 82 -13.99 -11.44 4.12
CA TYR A 82 -12.83 -12.19 3.62
C TYR A 82 -11.86 -11.34 2.80
N GLU A 83 -12.36 -10.38 2.02
CA GLU A 83 -11.51 -9.40 1.34
C GLU A 83 -10.68 -8.60 2.35
N ASP A 84 -11.34 -8.04 3.36
CA ASP A 84 -10.65 -7.22 4.38
C ASP A 84 -9.70 -8.07 5.25
N TYR A 85 -10.05 -9.34 5.48
CA TYR A 85 -9.19 -10.31 6.16
C TYR A 85 -7.94 -10.66 5.32
N GLN A 86 -8.08 -10.79 4.00
CA GLN A 86 -6.97 -10.99 3.08
C GLN A 86 -6.03 -9.78 3.06
N ASP A 87 -6.59 -8.58 2.97
CA ASP A 87 -5.81 -7.34 2.99
C ASP A 87 -4.99 -7.22 4.29
N TYR A 88 -5.59 -7.57 5.43
CA TYR A 88 -4.89 -7.67 6.70
C TYR A 88 -3.77 -8.73 6.69
N GLU A 89 -4.03 -9.92 6.15
CA GLU A 89 -3.01 -10.98 6.04
C GLU A 89 -1.79 -10.50 5.23
N ASP A 90 -2.03 -9.87 4.08
CA ASP A 90 -0.98 -9.37 3.20
C ASP A 90 -0.18 -8.24 3.87
N ALA A 91 -0.85 -7.29 4.51
CA ALA A 91 -0.21 -6.24 5.28
C ALA A 91 0.66 -6.81 6.42
N LEU A 92 0.13 -7.77 7.18
CA LEU A 92 0.83 -8.42 8.28
C LEU A 92 2.10 -9.13 7.81
N VAL A 93 2.07 -9.76 6.63
CA VAL A 93 3.23 -10.43 6.01
C VAL A 93 4.28 -9.42 5.55
N GLU A 94 3.88 -8.33 4.90
CA GLU A 94 4.83 -7.29 4.48
C GLU A 94 5.52 -6.63 5.67
N GLN A 95 4.76 -6.29 6.72
CA GLN A 95 5.33 -5.75 7.95
C GLN A 95 6.28 -6.74 8.65
N HIS A 96 6.00 -8.04 8.58
CA HIS A 96 6.90 -9.06 9.11
C HIS A 96 8.24 -9.11 8.37
N LYS A 97 8.24 -8.89 7.05
CA LYS A 97 9.49 -8.74 6.27
C LYS A 97 10.27 -7.51 6.71
N LEU A 98 9.59 -6.40 7.00
CA LEU A 98 10.23 -5.20 7.54
C LEU A 98 10.87 -5.51 8.89
N LEU A 99 10.16 -6.12 9.84
CA LEU A 99 10.70 -6.52 11.15
C LEU A 99 11.94 -7.40 11.07
N LYS A 100 12.05 -8.24 10.04
CA LYS A 100 13.24 -9.09 9.80
C LYS A 100 14.51 -8.28 9.53
N LYS A 101 14.38 -7.12 8.88
CA LYS A 101 15.51 -6.28 8.48
C LYS A 101 16.16 -5.53 9.65
N HIS A 102 15.49 -5.42 10.80
CA HIS A 102 15.95 -4.59 11.92
C HIS A 102 16.51 -5.42 13.09
N GLU A 103 17.70 -5.04 13.55
CA GLU A 103 18.41 -5.70 14.64
C GLU A 103 18.12 -5.03 15.99
N GLY A 104 17.22 -5.63 16.77
CA GLY A 104 17.02 -5.27 18.16
C GLY A 104 16.30 -6.38 18.93
N LYS A 105 16.57 -6.51 20.23
CA LYS A 105 16.00 -7.60 21.05
C LYS A 105 14.47 -7.55 21.07
N LYS A 106 13.88 -6.34 21.08
CA LYS A 106 12.43 -6.13 21.03
C LYS A 106 11.85 -6.52 19.67
N GLN A 107 12.48 -6.05 18.59
CA GLN A 107 12.12 -6.33 17.19
C GLN A 107 12.18 -7.83 16.90
N LYS A 108 13.22 -8.52 17.36
CA LYS A 108 13.39 -9.96 17.17
C LYS A 108 12.29 -10.77 17.86
N GLN A 109 11.83 -10.33 19.03
CA GLN A 109 10.76 -11.02 19.75
C GLN A 109 9.38 -10.68 19.18
N LEU A 110 9.17 -9.43 18.74
CA LEU A 110 7.96 -9.04 18.01
C LEU A 110 7.84 -9.81 16.69
N TYR A 111 8.94 -9.91 15.92
CA TYR A 111 9.05 -10.71 14.71
C TYR A 111 8.59 -12.16 14.95
N LYS A 112 9.12 -12.82 15.98
CA LYS A 112 8.74 -14.21 16.31
C LYS A 112 7.27 -14.35 16.68
N LYS A 113 6.72 -13.39 17.43
CA LYS A 113 5.29 -13.41 17.78
C LYS A 113 4.41 -13.15 16.55
N GLN A 114 4.83 -12.25 15.66
CA GLN A 114 4.13 -12.00 14.40
C GLN A 114 4.16 -13.21 13.46
N GLU A 115 5.26 -13.96 13.43
CA GLU A 115 5.35 -15.21 12.67
C GLU A 115 4.29 -16.23 13.09
N VAL A 116 4.08 -16.37 14.42
CA VAL A 116 3.04 -17.24 14.98
C VAL A 116 1.64 -16.72 14.62
N LEU A 117 1.43 -15.40 14.71
CA LEU A 117 0.16 -14.76 14.32
C LEU A 117 -0.17 -14.98 12.85
N ILE A 118 0.78 -14.73 11.93
CA ILE A 118 0.62 -14.98 10.49
C ILE A 118 0.21 -16.43 10.22
N LYS A 119 0.85 -17.38 10.90
CA LYS A 119 0.50 -18.80 10.73
C LYS A 119 -0.94 -19.08 11.16
N ALA A 120 -1.36 -18.53 12.30
CA ALA A 120 -2.72 -18.74 12.80
C ALA A 120 -3.77 -18.06 11.92
N VAL A 121 -3.47 -16.87 11.38
CA VAL A 121 -4.33 -16.14 10.44
C VAL A 121 -4.58 -16.97 9.18
N LYS A 122 -3.52 -17.53 8.59
CA LYS A 122 -3.61 -18.42 7.43
C LYS A 122 -4.38 -19.70 7.73
N GLU A 123 -4.08 -20.34 8.86
CA GLU A 123 -4.72 -21.59 9.25
C GLU A 123 -6.21 -21.41 9.54
N PHE A 124 -6.62 -20.29 10.12
CA PHE A 124 -8.04 -19.95 10.28
C PHE A 124 -8.74 -19.87 8.93
N LYS A 125 -8.17 -19.13 7.97
CA LYS A 125 -8.75 -18.99 6.63
C LYS A 125 -8.85 -20.31 5.87
N GLU A 126 -7.87 -21.20 6.03
CA GLU A 126 -7.85 -22.49 5.34
C GLU A 126 -8.82 -23.51 5.94
N LYS A 127 -9.04 -23.48 7.26
CA LYS A 127 -9.72 -24.56 7.99
C LYS A 127 -11.07 -24.18 8.59
N GLU A 128 -11.20 -22.95 9.08
CA GLU A 128 -12.43 -22.43 9.70
C GLU A 128 -13.02 -23.32 10.80
N THR A 129 -12.15 -23.96 11.58
CA THR A 129 -12.52 -24.82 12.70
C THR A 129 -12.43 -24.09 14.04
N GLU A 130 -13.13 -24.58 15.06
CA GLU A 130 -12.99 -24.12 16.45
C GLU A 130 -11.52 -24.17 16.92
N ALA A 131 -10.78 -25.22 16.53
CA ALA A 131 -9.37 -25.33 16.86
C ALA A 131 -8.52 -24.21 16.23
N SER A 132 -8.79 -23.83 14.98
CA SER A 132 -8.11 -22.72 14.32
C SER A 132 -8.53 -21.35 14.86
N VAL A 133 -9.78 -21.19 15.31
CA VAL A 133 -10.23 -19.99 16.04
C VAL A 133 -9.46 -19.83 17.35
N ASN A 134 -9.42 -20.89 18.17
CA ASN A 134 -8.69 -20.89 19.44
C ASN A 134 -7.18 -20.62 19.24
N ALA A 135 -6.60 -21.15 18.15
CA ALA A 135 -5.22 -20.89 17.80
C ALA A 135 -4.99 -19.42 17.41
N LEU A 136 -5.89 -18.82 16.64
CA LEU A 136 -5.86 -17.41 16.25
C LEU A 136 -5.99 -16.50 17.47
N GLU A 137 -6.99 -16.72 18.33
CA GLU A 137 -7.19 -15.94 19.56
C GLU A 137 -5.95 -15.97 20.46
N LYS A 138 -5.38 -17.17 20.66
CA LYS A 138 -4.16 -17.32 21.47
C LYS A 138 -2.97 -16.59 20.84
N ALA A 139 -2.75 -16.73 19.54
CA ALA A 139 -1.66 -16.07 18.84
C ALA A 139 -1.80 -14.54 18.89
N TYR A 140 -3.04 -14.04 18.73
CA TYR A 140 -3.39 -12.64 18.83
C TYR A 140 -3.09 -12.08 20.22
N GLU A 141 -3.59 -12.71 21.28
CA GLU A 141 -3.36 -12.22 22.66
C GLU A 141 -1.89 -12.26 23.06
N GLU A 142 -1.14 -13.28 22.64
CA GLU A 142 0.31 -13.34 22.86
C GLU A 142 1.07 -12.22 22.12
N TYR A 143 0.69 -11.94 20.87
CA TYR A 143 1.27 -10.84 20.08
C TYR A 143 0.95 -9.49 20.72
N ARG A 144 -0.33 -9.25 21.01
CA ARG A 144 -0.85 -8.02 21.61
C ARG A 144 -0.25 -7.74 22.98
N THR A 145 -0.17 -8.74 23.84
CA THR A 145 0.46 -8.60 25.17
C THR A 145 1.93 -8.20 25.04
N TYR A 146 2.65 -8.85 24.11
CA TYR A 146 4.04 -8.51 23.88
C TYR A 146 4.19 -7.09 23.34
N ALA A 147 3.43 -6.72 22.30
CA ALA A 147 3.38 -5.38 21.73
C ALA A 147 3.16 -4.32 22.82
N LYS A 148 2.10 -4.46 23.62
CA LYS A 148 1.80 -3.55 24.74
C LYS A 148 2.92 -3.47 25.78
N SER A 149 3.67 -4.54 26.02
CA SER A 149 4.78 -4.54 26.98
C SER A 149 6.07 -3.94 26.41
N ALA A 150 6.32 -4.14 25.11
CA ALA A 150 7.53 -3.68 24.44
C ALA A 150 7.46 -2.19 24.07
N CYS A 151 6.24 -1.67 23.93
CA CYS A 151 5.91 -0.34 23.40
C CYS A 151 5.32 0.64 24.42
N LYS A 152 5.50 0.35 25.71
CA LYS A 152 5.22 1.27 26.83
C LYS A 152 6.46 2.04 27.25
#